data_AF-A0A398BWK5-F1
#
_entry.id   AF-A0A398BWK5-F1
#
_cell.length_a   1.000
_cell.length_b   1.000
_cell.length_c   1.000
_cell.angle_alpha   90.00
_cell.angle_beta   90.00
_cell.angle_gamma   90.00
#
_symmetry.space_group_name_H-M   'P 1'
#
loop_
_entity.id
_entity.type
_entity.pdbx_description
1 polymer ?
#
loop_
_entity_poly.entity_id
_entity_poly.type
_entity_poly.pdbx_seq_one_letter_code
_entity_poly.pdbx_strand_id
1 'polypeptide(L)'
;MGIDADILADWHASAAALQWLHELGVTEPVLDAPLDRYDLAEREAPPARAAAPAPARGPAQRQVPEPPPEPVKIDPVAVARETAQRAPTLEALREALGAYPHCDLKRGARNTVFADGNPAARVMVIGEAPGRDEDMQGLPFVGRAGQLLDRMFAAIGLGRQSPDAERALYISNVMPWRPPSNREPTPEEMAMMVPFLRRHVELADPGVIVIMGNTPAQAVLRQRGITRLRGKWAEAWGKPVLPMLHPAYLLRNPHAKRDTWADLLTLQDHLNA
;
A
#
# COMPACT_ATOMS: atom_id res chain seq x y z
N MET A 1 -12.75 18.96 32.79
CA MET A 1 -13.07 20.40 32.71
C MET A 1 -14.30 20.49 31.84
N GLY A 2 -15.48 20.53 32.46
CA GLY A 2 -16.75 20.67 31.74
C GLY A 2 -16.91 22.11 31.31
N ILE A 3 -17.12 22.33 30.02
CA ILE A 3 -17.63 23.59 29.51
C ILE A 3 -19.14 23.52 29.72
N ASP A 4 -19.60 23.90 30.92
CA ASP A 4 -21.00 24.20 31.22
C ASP A 4 -21.33 25.64 30.78
N ALA A 5 -20.98 25.95 29.53
CA ALA A 5 -21.53 27.13 28.86
C ALA A 5 -22.64 26.59 27.98
N ASP A 6 -23.86 27.10 28.17
CA ASP A 6 -24.94 26.87 27.22
C ASP A 6 -24.51 27.51 25.89
N ILE A 7 -23.84 26.73 25.04
CA ILE A 7 -23.18 27.18 23.80
C ILE A 7 -24.20 27.91 22.91
N LEU A 8 -25.48 27.55 23.01
CA LEU A 8 -26.59 28.13 22.27
C LEU A 8 -26.97 29.53 22.75
N ALA A 9 -26.67 29.89 24.00
CA ALA A 9 -27.02 31.18 24.61
C ALA A 9 -25.90 32.24 24.50
N ASP A 10 -24.66 31.82 24.21
CA ASP A 10 -23.51 32.73 23.99
C ASP A 10 -23.08 32.73 22.53
N TRP A 11 -23.23 33.89 21.90
CA TRP A 11 -22.80 34.14 20.52
C TRP A 11 -21.33 33.79 20.28
N HIS A 12 -20.43 34.14 21.20
CA HIS A 12 -19.00 33.87 21.03
C HIS A 12 -18.69 32.38 21.11
N ALA A 13 -19.35 31.66 22.02
CA ALA A 13 -19.23 30.21 22.14
C ALA A 13 -19.78 29.50 20.88
N SER A 14 -20.94 29.93 20.39
CA SER A 14 -21.54 29.43 19.15
C SER A 14 -20.62 29.64 17.93
N ALA A 15 -20.05 30.84 17.78
CA ALA A 15 -19.15 31.15 16.67
C ALA A 15 -17.86 30.32 16.71
N ALA A 16 -17.26 30.15 17.90
CA ALA A 16 -16.07 29.32 18.08
C ALA A 16 -16.36 27.83 17.79
N ALA A 17 -17.51 27.32 18.20
CA ALA A 17 -17.92 25.94 17.93
C ALA A 17 -18.11 25.69 16.42
N LEU A 18 -18.73 26.64 15.70
CA LEU A 18 -18.89 26.55 14.25
C LEU A 18 -17.54 26.56 13.52
N GLN A 19 -16.63 27.45 13.93
CA GLN A 19 -15.30 27.51 13.35
C GLN A 19 -14.52 26.20 13.55
N TRP A 20 -14.62 25.62 14.75
CA TRP A 20 -14.00 24.33 15.04
C TRP A 20 -14.55 23.20 14.17
N LEU A 21 -15.88 23.14 13.96
CA LEU A 21 -16.49 22.15 13.05
C LEU A 21 -16.01 22.33 11.60
N HIS A 22 -15.85 23.57 11.15
CA HIS A 22 -15.30 23.86 9.82
C HIS A 22 -13.84 23.38 9.69
N GLU A 23 -13.01 23.60 10.71
CA GLU A 23 -11.61 23.13 10.74
C GLU A 23 -11.49 21.60 10.74
N LEU A 24 -12.48 20.89 11.27
CA LEU A 24 -12.57 19.42 11.16
C LEU A 24 -13.06 18.92 9.79
N GLY A 25 -13.39 19.83 8.87
CA GLY A 25 -13.87 19.49 7.54
C GLY A 25 -15.36 19.13 7.46
N VAL A 26 -16.15 19.51 8.47
CA VAL A 26 -17.62 19.40 8.39
C VAL A 26 -18.13 20.39 7.35
N THR A 27 -18.84 19.88 6.34
CA THR A 27 -19.31 20.66 5.19
C THR A 27 -20.81 20.87 5.18
N GLU A 28 -21.58 19.99 5.82
CA GLU A 28 -23.04 20.03 5.79
C GLU A 28 -23.65 19.43 7.08
N PRO A 29 -24.59 20.13 7.74
CA PRO A 29 -25.43 19.54 8.78
C PRO A 29 -26.58 18.73 8.14
N VAL A 30 -26.71 17.46 8.53
CA VAL A 30 -27.68 16.53 7.91
C VAL A 30 -29.00 16.43 8.70
N LEU A 31 -29.00 16.81 9.98
CA LEU A 31 -30.16 16.71 10.88
C LEU A 31 -30.23 17.93 11.80
N ASP A 32 -31.45 18.28 12.22
CA ASP A 32 -31.70 19.38 13.16
C ASP A 32 -31.28 19.05 14.61
N ALA A 33 -31.21 17.77 14.96
CA ALA A 33 -30.82 17.28 16.28
C ALA A 33 -29.58 16.38 16.20
N PRO A 34 -28.65 16.47 17.18
CA PRO A 34 -27.50 15.58 17.23
C PRO A 34 -27.96 14.13 17.38
N LEU A 35 -27.45 13.25 16.51
CA LEU A 35 -27.72 11.82 16.54
C LEU A 35 -26.54 11.09 17.20
N ASP A 36 -26.76 10.54 18.39
CA ASP A 36 -25.79 9.63 19.00
C ASP A 36 -25.84 8.28 18.28
N ARG A 37 -24.75 7.94 17.59
CA ARG A 37 -24.65 6.68 16.84
C ARG A 37 -24.30 5.47 17.70
N TYR A 38 -23.86 5.69 18.95
CA TYR A 38 -23.57 4.62 19.90
C TYR A 38 -24.84 4.13 20.62
N ASP A 39 -25.87 4.97 20.69
CA ASP A 39 -27.19 4.64 21.27
C ASP A 39 -28.22 4.20 20.23
N LEU A 40 -27.84 4.12 18.96
CA LEU A 40 -28.70 3.54 17.93
C LEU A 40 -28.82 2.03 18.15
N ALA A 41 -30.06 1.55 18.34
CA ALA A 41 -30.35 0.13 18.31
C ALA A 41 -29.82 -0.51 17.02
N GLU A 42 -29.18 -1.67 17.14
CA GLU A 42 -28.74 -2.45 15.98
C GLU A 42 -29.91 -2.62 15.02
N ARG A 43 -29.67 -2.30 13.76
CA ARG A 43 -30.69 -2.33 12.71
C ARG A 43 -31.24 -3.75 12.61
N GLU A 44 -32.46 -3.96 13.11
CA GLU A 44 -33.14 -5.25 13.00
C GLU A 44 -33.18 -5.67 11.54
N ALA A 45 -32.77 -6.92 11.28
CA ALA A 45 -32.85 -7.52 9.97
C ALA A 45 -34.29 -7.39 9.44
N PRO A 46 -34.48 -7.16 8.13
CA PRO A 46 -35.82 -7.03 7.57
C PRO A 46 -36.65 -8.27 7.91
N PRO A 47 -37.93 -8.11 8.28
CA PRO A 47 -38.76 -9.22 8.74
C PRO A 47 -38.84 -10.30 7.67
N ALA A 48 -38.65 -11.55 8.08
CA ALA A 48 -38.86 -12.71 7.23
C ALA A 48 -40.28 -12.64 6.64
N ARG A 49 -40.36 -12.57 5.31
CA ARG A 49 -41.60 -12.45 4.55
C ARG A 49 -42.50 -13.63 4.90
N ALA A 50 -43.66 -13.35 5.51
CA ALA A 50 -44.65 -14.37 5.84
C ALA A 50 -45.09 -15.13 4.56
N ALA A 51 -45.10 -16.46 4.63
CA ALA A 51 -45.50 -17.32 3.53
C ALA A 51 -47.00 -17.13 3.23
N ALA A 52 -47.31 -16.72 2.01
CA ALA A 52 -48.68 -16.67 1.49
C ALA A 52 -49.22 -18.09 1.23
N PRO A 53 -50.53 -18.33 1.38
CA PRO A 53 -51.12 -19.65 1.14
C PRO A 53 -51.10 -19.98 -0.37
N ALA A 54 -50.72 -21.21 -0.69
CA ALA A 54 -50.58 -21.69 -2.05
C ALA A 54 -51.94 -21.84 -2.77
N PRO A 55 -52.09 -21.39 -4.03
CA PRO A 55 -53.24 -21.76 -4.84
C PRO A 55 -53.05 -23.15 -5.43
N ALA A 56 -54.09 -23.98 -5.35
CA ALA A 56 -54.17 -25.26 -6.02
C ALA A 56 -54.10 -25.07 -7.55
N ARG A 57 -53.08 -25.65 -8.18
CA ARG A 57 -53.00 -25.83 -9.64
C ARG A 57 -52.52 -27.24 -9.94
N GLY A 58 -53.22 -27.91 -10.86
CA GLY A 58 -53.01 -29.29 -11.28
C GLY A 58 -51.64 -29.56 -11.93
N PRO A 59 -51.39 -30.78 -12.42
CA PRO A 59 -50.05 -31.26 -12.76
C PRO A 59 -49.61 -30.68 -14.10
N ALA A 60 -49.14 -29.43 -14.08
CA ALA A 60 -48.25 -28.90 -15.09
C ALA A 60 -46.83 -29.07 -14.57
N GLN A 61 -46.00 -29.81 -15.30
CA GLN A 61 -44.58 -29.97 -15.00
C GLN A 61 -43.93 -28.58 -14.94
N ARG A 62 -43.70 -28.09 -13.71
CA ARG A 62 -42.89 -26.91 -13.47
C ARG A 62 -41.46 -27.29 -13.80
N GLN A 63 -40.98 -26.85 -14.95
CA GLN A 63 -39.55 -26.69 -15.15
C GLN A 63 -39.07 -25.73 -14.06
N VAL A 64 -38.23 -26.24 -13.16
CA VAL A 64 -37.59 -25.44 -12.13
C VAL A 64 -36.67 -24.47 -12.87
N PRO A 65 -36.84 -23.14 -12.74
CA PRO A 65 -35.85 -22.22 -13.25
C PRO A 65 -34.53 -22.54 -12.55
N GLU A 66 -33.49 -22.74 -13.35
CA GLU A 66 -32.13 -22.90 -12.84
C GLU A 66 -31.82 -21.75 -11.87
N PRO A 67 -31.29 -22.03 -10.66
CA PRO A 67 -30.93 -20.97 -9.74
C PRO A 67 -29.98 -20.00 -10.44
N PRO A 68 -30.08 -18.67 -10.17
CA PRO A 68 -29.12 -17.72 -10.70
C PRO A 68 -27.71 -18.24 -10.38
N PRO A 69 -26.77 -18.23 -11.33
CA PRO A 69 -25.41 -18.67 -11.05
C PRO A 69 -24.91 -17.89 -9.83
N GLU A 70 -24.47 -18.60 -8.80
CA GLU A 70 -23.87 -17.98 -7.62
C GLU A 70 -22.80 -17.00 -8.10
N PRO A 71 -22.69 -15.79 -7.52
CA PRO A 71 -21.67 -14.85 -7.94
C PRO A 71 -20.31 -15.54 -7.80
N VAL A 72 -19.65 -15.75 -8.93
CA VAL A 72 -18.32 -16.36 -8.99
C VAL A 72 -17.44 -15.55 -8.04
N LYS A 73 -16.99 -16.16 -6.95
CA LYS A 73 -16.06 -15.53 -6.02
C LYS A 73 -14.72 -15.38 -6.75
N ILE A 74 -14.54 -14.25 -7.42
CA ILE A 74 -13.30 -13.92 -8.11
C ILE A 74 -12.22 -13.77 -7.02
N ASP A 75 -11.19 -14.61 -7.06
CA ASP A 75 -10.00 -14.45 -6.22
C ASP A 75 -9.14 -13.30 -6.79
N PRO A 76 -9.05 -12.16 -6.08
CA PRO A 76 -8.27 -11.01 -6.56
C PRO A 76 -6.79 -11.36 -6.79
N VAL A 77 -6.21 -12.24 -5.97
CA VAL A 77 -4.80 -12.62 -6.08
C VAL A 77 -4.55 -13.45 -7.34
N ALA A 78 -5.51 -14.31 -7.72
CA ALA A 78 -5.44 -15.06 -8.97
C ALA A 78 -5.50 -14.11 -10.18
N VAL A 79 -6.41 -13.14 -10.17
CA VAL A 79 -6.52 -12.11 -11.22
C VAL A 79 -5.23 -11.28 -11.30
N ALA A 80 -4.68 -10.84 -10.17
CA ALA A 80 -3.42 -10.10 -10.12
C ALA A 80 -2.27 -10.89 -10.76
N ARG A 81 -2.17 -12.19 -10.45
CA ARG A 81 -1.14 -13.07 -11.02
C ARG A 81 -1.27 -13.20 -12.53
N GLU A 82 -2.48 -13.46 -13.02
CA GLU A 82 -2.74 -13.61 -14.45
C GLU A 82 -2.48 -12.30 -15.20
N THR A 83 -2.91 -11.17 -14.64
CA THR A 83 -2.71 -9.83 -15.21
C THR A 83 -1.22 -9.49 -15.27
N ALA A 84 -0.47 -9.71 -14.19
CA ALA A 84 0.96 -9.46 -14.15
C ALA A 84 1.71 -10.33 -15.17
N GLN A 85 1.42 -11.63 -15.24
CA GLN A 85 2.09 -12.56 -16.17
C GLN A 85 1.90 -12.20 -17.64
N ARG A 86 0.76 -11.59 -18.00
CA ARG A 86 0.47 -11.14 -19.36
C ARG A 86 1.27 -9.90 -19.77
N ALA A 87 1.88 -9.17 -18.85
CA ALA A 87 2.65 -7.96 -19.17
C ALA A 87 4.03 -8.33 -19.75
N PRO A 88 4.33 -7.98 -21.02
CA PRO A 88 5.62 -8.29 -21.64
C PRO A 88 6.73 -7.29 -21.30
N THR A 89 6.38 -6.06 -20.90
CA THR A 89 7.33 -4.98 -20.59
C THR A 89 6.97 -4.26 -19.30
N LEU A 90 7.89 -3.44 -18.78
CA LEU A 90 7.66 -2.63 -17.57
C LEU A 90 6.52 -1.62 -17.77
N GLU A 91 6.40 -1.05 -18.96
CA GLU A 91 5.33 -0.11 -19.33
C GLU A 91 3.97 -0.82 -19.32
N ALA A 92 3.89 -2.00 -19.93
CA ALA A 92 2.68 -2.82 -19.91
C ALA A 92 2.32 -3.27 -18.48
N LEU A 93 3.32 -3.55 -17.64
CA LEU A 93 3.09 -3.89 -16.23
C LEU A 93 2.55 -2.70 -15.45
N ARG A 94 3.08 -1.50 -15.68
CA ARG A 94 2.59 -0.25 -15.09
C ARG A 94 1.13 0.02 -15.47
N GLU A 95 0.78 -0.18 -16.73
CA GLU A 95 -0.59 -0.01 -17.23
C GLU A 95 -1.54 -1.05 -16.63
N ALA A 96 -1.12 -2.32 -16.61
CA ALA A 96 -1.86 -3.41 -15.99
C ALA A 96 -2.13 -3.16 -14.49
N LEU A 97 -1.10 -2.70 -13.77
CA LEU A 97 -1.22 -2.34 -12.36
C LEU A 97 -2.17 -1.14 -12.17
N GLY A 98 -2.03 -0.11 -13.01
CA GLY A 98 -2.90 1.06 -13.01
C GLY A 98 -4.36 0.72 -13.36
N ALA A 99 -4.62 -0.34 -14.13
CA ALA A 99 -5.95 -0.81 -14.48
C ALA A 99 -6.55 -1.80 -13.46
N TYR A 100 -5.74 -2.39 -12.57
CA TYR A 100 -6.19 -3.38 -11.60
C TYR A 100 -7.32 -2.85 -10.70
N PRO A 101 -8.51 -3.49 -10.66
CA PRO A 101 -9.70 -2.93 -10.01
C PRO A 101 -9.90 -3.38 -8.56
N HIS A 102 -9.18 -4.41 -8.09
CA HIS A 102 -9.51 -5.09 -6.84
C HIS A 102 -8.75 -4.59 -5.60
N CYS A 103 -7.88 -3.58 -5.75
CA CYS A 103 -7.18 -2.97 -4.62
C CYS A 103 -7.85 -1.66 -4.21
N ASP A 104 -8.52 -1.64 -3.05
CA ASP A 104 -9.27 -0.47 -2.58
C ASP A 104 -8.38 0.77 -2.34
N LEU A 105 -7.08 0.58 -2.06
CA LEU A 105 -6.13 1.68 -1.90
C LEU A 105 -6.09 2.62 -3.11
N LYS A 106 -6.36 2.09 -4.30
CA LYS A 106 -6.44 2.87 -5.55
C LYS A 106 -7.50 3.97 -5.49
N ARG A 107 -8.60 3.76 -4.77
CA ARG A 107 -9.71 4.74 -4.66
C ARG A 107 -9.31 5.98 -3.87
N GLY A 108 -8.38 5.83 -2.93
CA GLY A 108 -7.89 6.92 -2.07
C GLY A 108 -6.58 7.55 -2.53
N ALA A 109 -5.88 6.94 -3.49
CA ALA A 109 -4.62 7.44 -4.01
C ALA A 109 -4.83 8.41 -5.17
N ARG A 110 -3.97 9.43 -5.25
CA ARG A 110 -3.99 10.39 -6.35
C ARG A 110 -3.23 9.86 -7.55
N ASN A 111 -2.09 9.21 -7.33
CA ASN A 111 -1.26 8.65 -8.38
C ASN A 111 -0.88 7.20 -8.09
N THR A 112 -0.59 6.46 -9.15
CA THR A 112 0.04 5.14 -9.03
C THR A 112 1.55 5.34 -9.01
N VAL A 113 2.19 4.98 -7.90
CA VAL A 113 3.64 5.09 -7.70
C VAL A 113 4.28 3.77 -8.12
N PHE A 114 4.78 3.71 -9.35
CA PHE A 114 5.29 2.47 -9.95
C PHE A 114 6.78 2.23 -9.65
N ALA A 115 7.64 3.11 -10.16
CA ALA A 115 9.08 3.06 -9.96
C ALA A 115 9.74 4.40 -10.29
N ASP A 116 11.01 4.55 -9.89
CA ASP A 116 11.90 5.64 -10.30
C ASP A 116 13.34 5.11 -10.46
N GLY A 117 14.17 5.84 -11.19
CA GLY A 117 15.55 5.48 -11.53
C GLY A 117 15.68 4.66 -12.82
N ASN A 118 16.78 3.94 -12.97
CA ASN A 118 17.11 3.24 -14.21
C ASN A 118 16.67 1.76 -14.14
N PRO A 119 15.77 1.28 -15.03
CA PRO A 119 15.34 -0.12 -15.01
C PRO A 119 16.46 -1.12 -15.32
N ALA A 120 17.57 -0.68 -15.95
CA ALA A 120 18.76 -1.50 -16.18
C ALA A 120 19.74 -1.49 -14.98
N ALA A 121 19.38 -0.87 -13.85
CA ALA A 121 20.25 -0.81 -12.68
C ALA A 121 20.46 -2.20 -12.06
N ARG A 122 21.70 -2.49 -11.66
CA ARG A 122 22.03 -3.73 -10.95
C ARG A 122 21.42 -3.82 -9.54
N VAL A 123 21.03 -2.71 -8.94
CA VAL A 123 20.40 -2.67 -7.60
C VAL A 123 18.97 -2.17 -7.70
N MET A 124 18.03 -3.02 -7.28
CA MET A 124 16.63 -2.65 -7.08
C MET A 124 16.32 -2.47 -5.60
N VAL A 125 15.78 -1.32 -5.20
CA VAL A 125 15.34 -1.02 -3.85
C VAL A 125 13.83 -1.15 -3.75
N ILE A 126 13.34 -1.91 -2.77
CA ILE A 126 11.91 -2.14 -2.54
C ILE A 126 11.54 -1.62 -1.14
N GLY A 127 10.71 -0.57 -1.12
CA GLY A 127 10.11 -0.01 0.09
C GLY A 127 8.73 -0.58 0.43
N GLU A 128 8.07 0.03 1.41
CA GLU A 128 6.76 -0.38 1.90
C GLU A 128 5.62 0.13 1.02
N ALA A 129 5.36 1.44 1.09
CA ALA A 129 4.23 2.09 0.44
C ALA A 129 4.52 3.59 0.28
N PRO A 130 3.82 4.28 -0.63
CA PRO A 130 4.00 5.71 -0.86
C PRO A 130 3.51 6.53 0.34
N GLY A 131 4.24 7.60 0.65
CA GLY A 131 3.78 8.65 1.54
C GLY A 131 2.99 9.73 0.78
N ARG A 132 2.70 10.84 1.45
CA ARG A 132 1.94 11.95 0.87
C ARG A 132 2.66 12.58 -0.33
N ASP A 133 3.96 12.80 -0.23
CA ASP A 133 4.74 13.46 -1.29
C ASP A 133 4.86 12.55 -2.51
N GLU A 134 5.06 11.25 -2.28
CA GLU A 134 5.11 10.22 -3.31
C GLU A 134 3.77 10.10 -4.05
N ASP A 135 2.65 10.06 -3.32
CA ASP A 135 1.31 10.01 -3.92
C ASP A 135 0.99 11.28 -4.73
N MET A 136 1.47 12.45 -4.32
CA MET A 136 1.29 13.68 -5.09
C MET A 136 2.11 13.71 -6.38
N GLN A 137 3.33 13.18 -6.36
CA GLN A 137 4.28 13.24 -7.49
C GLN A 137 4.23 12.01 -8.40
N GLY A 138 3.68 10.89 -7.93
CA GLY A 138 3.69 9.61 -8.66
C GLY A 138 5.06 8.90 -8.63
N LEU A 139 5.99 9.34 -7.78
CA LEU A 139 7.36 8.83 -7.72
C LEU A 139 7.70 8.27 -6.33
N PRO A 140 8.38 7.13 -6.22
CA PRO A 140 8.74 6.53 -4.93
C PRO A 140 9.89 7.30 -4.26
N PHE A 141 9.84 7.38 -2.93
CA PHE A 141 10.90 7.95 -2.10
C PHE A 141 11.31 9.37 -2.53
N VAL A 142 10.36 10.31 -2.59
CA VAL A 142 10.62 11.74 -2.87
C VAL A 142 10.51 12.62 -1.62
N GLY A 143 9.85 12.14 -0.57
CA GLY A 143 9.73 12.83 0.71
C GLY A 143 11.01 12.77 1.56
N ARG A 144 10.90 13.15 2.83
CA ARG A 144 12.06 13.20 3.77
C ARG A 144 12.80 11.87 3.91
N ALA A 145 12.06 10.76 3.90
CA ALA A 145 12.65 9.41 3.95
C ALA A 145 13.44 9.11 2.67
N GLY A 146 12.93 9.53 1.51
CA GLY A 146 13.60 9.40 0.22
C GLY A 146 14.88 10.21 0.12
N GLN A 147 14.88 11.46 0.60
CA GLN A 147 16.10 12.27 0.66
C GLN A 147 17.19 11.63 1.53
N LEU A 148 16.81 10.90 2.58
CA LEU A 148 17.79 10.13 3.37
C LEU A 148 18.28 8.90 2.61
N LEU A 149 17.41 8.19 1.92
CA LEU A 149 17.77 7.08 1.02
C LEU A 149 18.80 7.52 -0.01
N ASP A 150 18.56 8.66 -0.68
CA ASP A 150 19.46 9.19 -1.69
C ASP A 150 20.84 9.48 -1.12
N ARG A 151 20.90 10.13 0.07
CA ARG A 151 22.18 10.38 0.76
C ARG A 151 22.91 9.10 1.17
N MET A 152 22.16 8.09 1.60
CA MET A 152 22.71 6.80 2.02
C MET A 152 23.40 6.07 0.85
N PHE A 153 22.72 5.95 -0.28
CA PHE A 153 23.27 5.29 -1.45
C PHE A 153 24.36 6.12 -2.13
N ALA A 154 24.23 7.46 -2.15
CA ALA A 154 25.28 8.33 -2.67
C ALA A 154 26.61 8.14 -1.93
N ALA A 155 26.58 7.85 -0.63
CA ALA A 155 27.79 7.59 0.16
C ALA A 155 28.56 6.33 -0.27
N ILE A 156 27.91 5.37 -0.96
CA ILE A 156 28.56 4.20 -1.57
C ILE A 156 28.70 4.31 -3.09
N GLY A 157 28.47 5.50 -3.65
CA GLY A 157 28.64 5.79 -5.08
C GLY A 157 27.46 5.39 -5.97
N LEU A 158 26.30 5.09 -5.38
CA LEU A 158 25.07 4.77 -6.12
C LEU A 158 24.09 5.94 -6.11
N GLY A 159 23.33 6.12 -7.19
CA GLY A 159 22.33 7.19 -7.25
C GLY A 159 21.28 6.95 -8.32
N ARG A 160 20.01 7.26 -8.01
CA ARG A 160 18.89 7.02 -8.93
C ARG A 160 18.98 7.81 -10.25
N GLN A 161 19.68 8.95 -10.27
CA GLN A 161 19.90 9.77 -11.47
C GLN A 161 21.25 9.49 -12.15
N SER A 162 21.97 8.44 -11.75
CA SER A 162 23.24 8.10 -12.39
C SER A 162 23.02 7.75 -13.86
N PRO A 163 23.82 8.32 -14.80
CA PRO A 163 23.76 7.96 -16.21
C PRO A 163 24.33 6.56 -16.48
N ASP A 164 25.22 6.08 -15.61
CA ASP A 164 25.78 4.75 -15.65
C ASP A 164 24.85 3.77 -14.92
N ALA A 165 24.37 2.74 -15.63
CA ALA A 165 23.47 1.71 -15.11
C ALA A 165 24.11 0.93 -13.95
N GLU A 166 25.43 0.76 -13.95
CA GLU A 166 26.15 0.04 -12.89
C GLU A 166 26.15 0.79 -11.56
N ARG A 167 25.98 2.12 -11.62
CA ARG A 167 25.89 3.02 -10.47
C ARG A 167 24.49 3.58 -10.25
N ALA A 168 23.55 3.21 -11.10
CA ALA A 168 22.16 3.62 -10.97
C ALA A 168 21.44 2.79 -9.91
N LEU A 169 20.30 3.31 -9.48
CA LEU A 169 19.34 2.59 -8.64
C LEU A 169 18.03 2.46 -9.41
N TYR A 170 17.33 1.37 -9.17
CA TYR A 170 15.92 1.23 -9.52
C TYR A 170 15.11 1.12 -8.24
N ILE A 171 14.09 1.95 -8.06
CA ILE A 171 13.39 2.08 -6.78
C ILE A 171 11.90 1.84 -7.00
N SER A 172 11.31 0.98 -6.17
CA SER A 172 9.87 0.69 -6.17
C SER A 172 9.38 0.41 -4.74
N ASN A 173 8.09 0.11 -4.58
CA ASN A 173 7.46 -0.24 -3.30
C ASN A 173 6.62 -1.51 -3.48
N VAL A 174 6.38 -2.21 -2.37
CA VAL A 174 5.42 -3.34 -2.35
C VAL A 174 4.03 -2.86 -2.72
N MET A 175 3.59 -1.75 -2.12
CA MET A 175 2.32 -1.13 -2.44
C MET A 175 2.55 0.03 -3.40
N PRO A 176 1.82 0.11 -4.53
CA PRO A 176 1.94 1.23 -5.47
C PRO A 176 1.05 2.43 -5.11
N TRP A 177 0.14 2.27 -4.15
CA TRP A 177 -0.79 3.30 -3.71
C TRP A 177 -0.63 3.57 -2.23
N ARG A 178 -0.85 4.82 -1.84
CA ARG A 178 -0.75 5.29 -0.46
C ARG A 178 -1.89 4.73 0.40
N PRO A 179 -1.60 4.03 1.51
CA PRO A 179 -2.60 3.63 2.48
C PRO A 179 -3.19 4.85 3.22
N PRO A 180 -4.49 4.80 3.60
CA PRO A 180 -5.09 5.83 4.44
C PRO A 180 -4.27 6.05 5.72
N SER A 181 -4.03 7.33 6.05
CA SER A 181 -3.24 7.72 7.22
C SER A 181 -1.82 7.12 7.30
N ASN A 182 -1.26 6.67 6.18
CA ASN A 182 0.04 5.97 6.13
C ASN A 182 0.12 4.74 7.06
N ARG A 183 -1.01 4.04 7.26
CA ARG A 183 -1.01 2.78 8.00
C ARG A 183 -0.17 1.71 7.28
N GLU A 184 0.27 0.71 8.02
CA GLU A 184 0.87 -0.48 7.42
C GLU A 184 -0.16 -1.19 6.51
N PRO A 185 0.25 -1.69 5.33
CA PRO A 185 -0.62 -2.46 4.45
C PRO A 185 -1.07 -3.77 5.11
N THR A 186 -2.30 -4.22 4.81
CA THR A 186 -2.77 -5.51 5.34
C THR A 186 -2.14 -6.68 4.56
N PRO A 187 -2.10 -7.89 5.15
CA PRO A 187 -1.62 -9.08 4.44
C PRO A 187 -2.38 -9.36 3.14
N GLU A 188 -3.68 -9.09 3.10
CA GLU A 188 -4.54 -9.28 1.92
C GLU A 188 -4.18 -8.27 0.81
N GLU A 189 -4.00 -7.00 1.17
CA GLU A 189 -3.57 -5.94 0.24
C GLU A 189 -2.22 -6.29 -0.38
N MET A 190 -1.28 -6.73 0.46
CA MET A 190 0.05 -7.15 0.02
C MET A 190 -0.01 -8.40 -0.86
N ALA A 191 -0.84 -9.39 -0.52
CA ALA A 191 -0.98 -10.61 -1.30
C ALA A 191 -1.45 -10.33 -2.75
N MET A 192 -2.28 -9.30 -2.95
CA MET A 192 -2.68 -8.86 -4.28
C MET A 192 -1.53 -8.22 -5.07
N MET A 193 -0.60 -7.51 -4.40
CA MET A 193 0.47 -6.76 -5.08
C MET A 193 1.74 -7.58 -5.33
N VAL A 194 2.01 -8.60 -4.52
CA VAL A 194 3.19 -9.48 -4.67
C VAL A 194 3.33 -10.07 -6.08
N PRO A 195 2.27 -10.52 -6.78
CA PRO A 195 2.41 -11.00 -8.16
C PRO A 195 2.91 -9.93 -9.14
N PHE A 196 2.44 -8.69 -8.99
CA PHE A 196 2.93 -7.56 -9.80
C PHE A 196 4.37 -7.22 -9.46
N LEU A 197 4.72 -7.14 -8.17
CA LEU A 197 6.09 -6.87 -7.73
C LEU A 197 7.08 -7.96 -8.19
N ARG A 198 6.68 -9.23 -8.11
CA ARG A 198 7.51 -10.34 -8.60
C ARG A 198 7.74 -10.20 -10.10
N ARG A 199 6.68 -9.93 -10.88
CA ARG A 199 6.82 -9.69 -12.32
C ARG A 199 7.69 -8.48 -12.63
N HIS A 200 7.60 -7.44 -11.80
CA HIS A 200 8.42 -6.24 -11.90
C HIS A 200 9.91 -6.58 -11.78
N VAL A 201 10.27 -7.37 -10.77
CA VAL A 201 11.64 -7.87 -10.58
C VAL A 201 12.07 -8.76 -11.75
N GLU A 202 11.19 -9.64 -12.25
CA GLU A 202 11.49 -10.50 -13.41
C GLU A 202 11.77 -9.69 -14.69
N LEU A 203 11.08 -8.56 -14.88
CA LEU A 203 11.25 -7.69 -16.05
C LEU A 203 12.43 -6.72 -15.93
N ALA A 204 12.70 -6.22 -14.72
CA ALA A 204 13.85 -5.34 -14.46
C ALA A 204 15.17 -6.12 -14.30
N ASP A 205 15.09 -7.41 -13.96
CA ASP A 205 16.20 -8.36 -13.82
C ASP A 205 17.42 -7.82 -13.03
N PRO A 206 17.23 -7.21 -11.83
CA PRO A 206 18.35 -6.61 -11.09
C PRO A 206 19.35 -7.68 -10.64
N GLY A 207 20.61 -7.30 -10.45
CA GLY A 207 21.62 -8.17 -9.86
C GLY A 207 21.39 -8.41 -8.36
N VAL A 208 20.90 -7.40 -7.63
CA VAL A 208 20.65 -7.42 -6.19
C VAL A 208 19.33 -6.71 -5.86
N ILE A 209 18.60 -7.24 -4.88
CA ILE A 209 17.41 -6.60 -4.31
C ILE A 209 17.73 -6.10 -2.89
N VAL A 210 17.50 -4.83 -2.63
CA VAL A 210 17.57 -4.25 -1.28
C VAL A 210 16.15 -4.01 -0.78
N ILE A 211 15.75 -4.68 0.30
CA ILE A 211 14.43 -4.50 0.89
C ILE A 211 14.51 -3.63 2.14
N MET A 212 13.63 -2.64 2.25
CA MET A 212 13.70 -1.65 3.33
C MET A 212 12.45 -1.71 4.23
N GLY A 213 12.57 -2.29 5.43
CA GLY A 213 11.48 -2.37 6.40
C GLY A 213 10.76 -3.72 6.47
N ASN A 214 9.72 -3.81 7.31
CA ASN A 214 9.00 -5.06 7.59
C ASN A 214 8.12 -5.51 6.43
N THR A 215 7.39 -4.57 5.80
CA THR A 215 6.48 -4.89 4.71
C THR A 215 7.19 -5.57 3.53
N PRO A 216 8.30 -5.03 2.97
CA PRO A 216 9.02 -5.73 1.92
C PRO A 216 9.71 -7.02 2.40
N ALA A 217 10.13 -7.11 3.67
CA ALA A 217 10.59 -8.39 4.25
C ALA A 217 9.49 -9.45 4.26
N GLN A 218 8.25 -9.08 4.56
CA GLN A 218 7.12 -10.00 4.54
C GLN A 218 6.71 -10.35 3.11
N ALA A 219 6.72 -9.40 2.18
CA ALA A 219 6.36 -9.59 0.79
C ALA A 219 7.36 -10.49 0.04
N VAL A 220 8.66 -10.22 0.21
CA VAL A 220 9.73 -10.83 -0.58
C VAL A 220 10.26 -12.10 0.11
N LEU A 221 10.57 -12.03 1.40
CA LEU A 221 11.19 -13.13 2.15
C LEU A 221 10.18 -13.99 2.93
N ARG A 222 8.92 -13.54 3.05
CA ARG A 222 7.90 -14.17 3.92
C ARG A 222 8.33 -14.24 5.39
N GLN A 223 9.11 -13.27 5.82
CA GLN A 223 9.63 -13.17 7.20
C GLN A 223 9.23 -11.83 7.83
N ARG A 224 9.23 -11.76 9.17
CA ARG A 224 8.93 -10.56 9.94
C ARG A 224 10.07 -10.25 10.92
N GLY A 225 10.18 -8.98 11.31
CA GLY A 225 11.18 -8.53 12.29
C GLY A 225 12.47 -8.04 11.63
N ILE A 226 12.38 -6.95 10.87
CA ILE A 226 13.49 -6.37 10.09
C ILE A 226 14.76 -6.11 10.93
N THR A 227 14.63 -5.79 12.22
CA THR A 227 15.76 -5.57 13.12
C THR A 227 16.65 -6.80 13.30
N ARG A 228 16.09 -8.01 13.18
CA ARG A 228 16.85 -9.28 13.27
C ARG A 228 17.37 -9.77 11.92
N LEU A 229 16.72 -9.32 10.84
CA LEU A 229 17.00 -9.72 9.46
C LEU A 229 18.02 -8.82 8.78
N ARG A 230 18.11 -7.53 9.19
CA ARG A 230 19.01 -6.57 8.55
C ARG A 230 20.46 -7.06 8.50
N GLY A 231 21.12 -6.79 7.38
CA GLY A 231 22.52 -7.16 7.16
C GLY A 231 22.78 -8.65 6.90
N LYS A 232 21.77 -9.51 6.97
CA LYS A 232 21.88 -10.93 6.61
C LYS A 232 21.39 -11.13 5.18
N TRP A 233 22.30 -11.51 4.31
CA TRP A 233 21.96 -11.88 2.94
C TRP A 233 20.97 -13.04 2.92
N ALA A 234 19.97 -12.92 2.07
CA ALA A 234 18.96 -13.92 1.79
C ALA A 234 18.82 -14.10 0.28
N GLU A 235 17.93 -14.98 -0.14
CA GLU A 235 17.60 -15.20 -1.54
C GLU A 235 16.08 -15.19 -1.72
N ALA A 236 15.60 -14.49 -2.74
CA ALA A 236 14.21 -14.57 -3.18
C ALA A 236 14.12 -14.28 -4.67
N TRP A 237 13.18 -14.96 -5.33
CA TRP A 237 12.94 -14.81 -6.77
C TRP A 237 14.20 -15.02 -7.63
N GLY A 238 15.13 -15.86 -7.17
CA GLY A 238 16.40 -16.15 -7.84
C GLY A 238 17.44 -15.03 -7.74
N LYS A 239 17.23 -14.05 -6.85
CA LYS A 239 18.12 -12.90 -6.65
C LYS A 239 18.63 -12.85 -5.21
N PRO A 240 19.87 -12.41 -4.97
CA PRO A 240 20.35 -12.08 -3.64
C PRO A 240 19.57 -10.88 -3.09
N VAL A 241 19.15 -10.98 -1.83
CA VAL A 241 18.34 -9.98 -1.14
C VAL A 241 19.07 -9.51 0.11
N LEU A 242 19.24 -8.19 0.23
CA LEU A 242 19.78 -7.55 1.43
C LEU A 242 18.65 -6.80 2.18
N PRO A 243 18.25 -7.27 3.37
CA PRO A 243 17.32 -6.54 4.22
C PRO A 243 18.02 -5.38 4.93
N MET A 244 17.34 -4.23 4.97
CA MET A 244 17.80 -3.01 5.63
C MET A 244 16.67 -2.32 6.39
N LEU A 245 17.04 -1.46 7.36
CA LEU A 245 16.07 -0.62 8.05
C LEU A 245 15.51 0.46 7.12
N HIS A 246 14.21 0.72 7.24
CA HIS A 246 13.56 1.75 6.43
C HIS A 246 14.06 3.16 6.80
N PRO A 247 14.31 4.08 5.85
CA PRO A 247 14.80 5.42 6.13
C PRO A 247 13.92 6.22 7.10
N ALA A 248 12.58 6.05 7.03
CA ALA A 248 11.66 6.68 7.99
C ALA A 248 11.90 6.23 9.45
N TYR A 249 12.33 4.98 9.66
CA TYR A 249 12.73 4.50 10.99
C TYR A 249 14.01 5.18 11.47
N LEU A 250 14.99 5.39 10.58
CA LEU A 250 16.26 6.05 10.89
C LEU A 250 16.12 7.54 11.19
N LEU A 251 15.12 8.19 10.60
CA LEU A 251 14.76 9.57 10.94
C LEU A 251 14.23 9.68 12.37
N ARG A 252 13.49 8.68 12.85
CA ARG A 252 12.99 8.61 14.24
C ARG A 252 14.03 8.07 15.23
N ASN A 253 14.93 7.22 14.76
CA ASN A 253 15.93 6.52 15.57
C ASN A 253 17.35 6.71 15.00
N PRO A 254 17.98 7.89 15.18
CA PRO A 254 19.28 8.19 14.58
C PRO A 254 20.41 7.22 14.97
N HIS A 255 20.34 6.60 16.16
CA HIS A 255 21.36 5.63 16.60
C HIS A 255 21.45 4.40 15.68
N ALA A 256 20.34 4.01 15.03
CA ALA A 256 20.31 2.88 14.10
C ALA A 256 20.98 3.18 12.74
N LYS A 257 21.45 4.41 12.51
CA LYS A 257 22.21 4.77 11.29
C LYS A 257 23.56 4.07 11.24
N ARG A 258 24.21 3.82 12.39
CA ARG A 258 25.49 3.08 12.45
C ARG A 258 25.33 1.69 11.87
N ASP A 259 24.29 1.00 12.29
CA ASP A 259 23.94 -0.33 11.82
C ASP A 259 23.65 -0.32 10.32
N THR A 260 22.80 0.60 9.87
CA THR A 260 22.45 0.73 8.44
C THR A 260 23.67 1.07 7.58
N TRP A 261 24.63 1.83 8.09
CA TRP A 261 25.89 2.09 7.40
C TRP A 261 26.70 0.82 7.17
N ALA A 262 26.75 -0.08 8.15
CA ALA A 262 27.39 -1.38 7.97
C ALA A 262 26.69 -2.21 6.87
N ASP A 263 25.35 -2.16 6.77
CA ASP A 263 24.62 -2.83 5.68
C ASP A 263 24.96 -2.25 4.30
N LEU A 264 25.17 -0.93 4.20
CA LEU A 264 25.56 -0.30 2.94
C LEU A 264 26.98 -0.71 2.51
N LEU A 265 27.89 -0.88 3.47
CA LEU A 265 29.23 -1.36 3.18
C LEU A 265 29.22 -2.82 2.72
N THR A 266 28.41 -3.69 3.33
CA THR A 266 28.29 -5.09 2.86
C THR A 266 27.67 -5.16 1.47
N LEU A 267 26.73 -4.26 1.14
CA LEU A 267 26.24 -4.10 -0.23
C LEU A 267 27.36 -3.69 -1.18
N GLN A 268 28.12 -2.64 -0.83
CA GLN A 268 29.22 -2.16 -1.66
C GLN A 268 30.27 -3.25 -1.93
N ASP A 269 30.65 -4.02 -0.90
CA ASP A 269 31.58 -5.14 -1.04
C ASP A 269 31.02 -6.21 -2.00
N HIS A 270 29.74 -6.54 -1.90
CA HIS A 270 29.09 -7.51 -2.78
C HIS A 270 29.03 -7.03 -4.24
N LEU A 271 28.85 -5.73 -4.49
CA LEU A 271 28.82 -5.19 -5.85
C LEU A 271 30.20 -5.09 -6.51
N ASN A 272 31.27 -5.09 -5.70
CA ASN A 272 32.66 -5.01 -6.16
C ASN A 272 33.33 -6.39 -6.33
N ALA A 273 32.66 -7.46 -5.89
CA ALA A 273 33.13 -8.85 -5.99
C ALA A 273 32.85 -9.43 -7.38
#